data_AF-A0AAU9W211-F1
#
_entry.id   AF-A0AAU9W211-F1
#
_cell.length_a   1.000
_cell.length_b   1.000
_cell.length_c   1.000
_cell.angle_alpha   90.00
_cell.angle_beta   90.00
_cell.angle_gamma   90.00
#
_symmetry.space_group_name_H-M   'P 1'
#
loop_
_entity.id
_entity.type
_entity.pdbx_description
1 polymer ?
#
loop_
_entity_poly.entity_id
_entity_poly.type
_entity_poly.pdbx_seq_one_letter_code
_entity_poly.pdbx_strand_id
1 'polypeptide(L)'
;GKYAPEKHHCINRCCRTNPCLNGGVCQEICDTHSTRFNCTCPITYSGQRCEKMKHPRSCKDIAENGASTSGKYDIYDSSNERFSVYCDLQSEPGFVWTLIQSLSLSKRNAFNYTGFGKNFEIDIEVGKVNWNEFRLSLSQMQYLANHSTHLRATCNFSTDGLQYTDYARAKLAGHDIFGTWNTCQMYEYVNIRGIYCSNCTALTKQQEDVSWHIRSYNSTQFGCEFNGKPGGVPNEKNFGKFHKLYINPDHRCSFSPASTTQHWFGAKCDATYKDKGFGTDFPVNDNSNEPDWNCYRFSLSLMRSLSNHFTHLRVTCNFPADGLRCTDYARASKTTHFVSVVKRKSLPCTWLKDLESGKYDIYNSDNERFSRNAFNYAEFGKNFEIDIREGEVNWSEFRLSLSQMQSLAIYSTHLRATCNFPTDGLQYTDYARAKLAGHNIFGTWDTCQMYEYVNIRGNSCSNCTALKKQQENVSWHIRSYRSTQFGCQLDGKPGGVPDEKNFGKFHKLYINPDHRCSSSPASTTQHWFGAKCDV
;
A
#
# COMPACT_ATOMS: atom_id res chain seq x y z
N GLY A 1 7.40 -70.74 -1.95
CA GLY A 1 7.63 -69.77 -0.87
C GLY A 1 6.65 -68.64 -1.00
N LYS A 2 6.02 -68.23 0.11
CA LYS A 2 5.06 -67.10 0.15
C LYS A 2 5.80 -65.80 -0.20
N TYR A 3 5.32 -65.06 -1.20
CA TYR A 3 5.78 -63.71 -1.49
C TYR A 3 5.34 -62.80 -0.34
N ALA A 4 6.28 -62.32 0.46
CA ALA A 4 6.03 -61.23 1.39
C ALA A 4 6.11 -59.92 0.59
N PRO A 5 5.09 -59.04 0.60
CA PRO A 5 5.23 -57.73 -0.01
C PRO A 5 6.16 -56.91 0.88
N GLU A 6 7.39 -56.68 0.42
CA GLU A 6 8.22 -55.61 0.98
C GLU A 6 7.39 -54.32 0.95
N LYS A 7 7.30 -53.63 2.10
CA LYS A 7 6.73 -52.29 2.17
C LYS A 7 7.58 -51.36 1.32
N HIS A 8 7.27 -51.28 0.02
CA HIS A 8 7.81 -50.24 -0.85
C HIS A 8 7.51 -48.90 -0.20
N HIS A 9 8.55 -48.23 0.29
CA HIS A 9 8.44 -46.82 0.64
C HIS A 9 7.99 -46.08 -0.62
N CYS A 10 6.87 -45.38 -0.50
CA CYS A 10 6.40 -44.49 -1.54
C CYS A 10 7.47 -43.42 -1.78
N ILE A 11 8.03 -43.39 -2.99
CA ILE A 11 9.01 -42.39 -3.40
C ILE A 11 8.52 -41.71 -4.68
N ASN A 12 7.97 -40.50 -4.55
CA ASN A 12 7.58 -39.63 -5.65
C ASN A 12 8.49 -38.38 -5.79
N ARG A 13 9.47 -38.22 -4.88
CA ARG A 13 10.46 -37.14 -4.82
C ARG A 13 9.91 -35.74 -4.50
N CYS A 14 8.62 -35.60 -4.15
CA CYS A 14 8.04 -34.31 -3.77
C CYS A 14 8.58 -33.78 -2.44
N CYS A 15 9.10 -34.64 -1.56
CA CYS A 15 9.70 -34.22 -0.29
C CYS A 15 11.22 -33.97 -0.39
N ARG A 16 11.82 -34.10 -1.58
CA ARG A 16 13.28 -33.97 -1.77
C ARG A 16 13.84 -32.62 -1.29
N THR A 17 13.11 -31.54 -1.52
CA THR A 17 13.48 -30.18 -1.09
C THR A 17 12.77 -29.74 0.19
N ASN A 18 12.05 -30.65 0.86
CA ASN A 18 11.11 -30.39 1.95
C ASN A 18 10.22 -29.15 1.71
N PRO A 19 9.05 -29.31 1.07
CA PRO A 19 8.13 -28.20 0.85
C PRO A 19 7.50 -27.65 2.15
N CYS A 20 7.60 -28.33 3.29
CA CYS A 20 7.01 -27.86 4.54
C CYS A 20 7.84 -26.72 5.15
N LEU A 21 7.16 -25.67 5.61
CA LEU A 21 7.77 -24.49 6.23
C LEU A 21 7.87 -24.67 7.75
N ASN A 22 8.60 -23.76 8.41
CA ASN A 22 8.65 -23.63 9.86
C ASN A 22 8.95 -24.94 10.62
N GLY A 23 9.83 -25.78 10.07
CA GLY A 23 10.21 -27.06 10.68
C GLY A 23 9.20 -28.21 10.48
N GLY A 24 8.26 -28.07 9.54
CA GLY A 24 7.36 -29.16 9.17
C GLY A 24 8.08 -30.36 8.54
N VAL A 25 7.54 -31.55 8.81
CA VAL A 25 8.05 -32.81 8.28
C VAL A 25 7.21 -33.23 7.07
N CYS A 26 7.85 -33.37 5.91
CA CYS A 26 7.18 -33.78 4.67
C CYS A 26 7.06 -35.30 4.57
N GLN A 27 5.88 -35.77 4.19
CA GLN A 27 5.59 -37.17 3.89
C GLN A 27 5.06 -37.32 2.46
N GLU A 28 5.68 -38.20 1.68
CA GLU A 28 5.29 -38.43 0.28
C GLU A 28 4.01 -39.27 0.17
N ILE A 29 3.15 -38.93 -0.80
CA ILE A 29 1.90 -39.63 -1.11
C ILE A 29 1.90 -40.01 -2.59
N CYS A 30 1.91 -41.32 -2.87
CA CYS A 30 2.03 -41.86 -4.23
C CYS A 30 0.69 -42.13 -4.91
N ASP A 31 -0.41 -41.91 -4.19
CA ASP A 31 -1.75 -41.95 -4.80
C ASP A 31 -1.88 -40.83 -5.85
N THR A 32 -2.25 -41.23 -7.06
CA THR A 32 -2.39 -40.35 -8.23
C THR A 32 -3.64 -39.49 -8.18
N HIS A 33 -4.58 -39.79 -7.29
CA HIS A 33 -5.86 -39.07 -7.15
C HIS A 33 -5.87 -38.06 -5.99
N SER A 34 -4.78 -37.92 -5.23
CA SER A 34 -4.68 -37.02 -4.07
C SER A 34 -3.46 -36.10 -4.14
N THR A 35 -3.34 -35.20 -3.15
CA THR A 35 -2.17 -34.33 -3.00
C THR A 35 -0.91 -35.17 -2.83
N ARG A 36 0.13 -34.90 -3.63
CA ARG A 36 1.35 -35.72 -3.73
C ARG A 36 2.25 -35.72 -2.48
N PHE A 37 1.99 -34.86 -1.51
CA PHE A 37 2.67 -34.87 -0.22
C PHE A 37 1.76 -34.28 0.87
N ASN A 38 2.11 -34.54 2.13
CA ASN A 38 1.51 -33.93 3.30
C ASN A 38 2.61 -33.41 4.24
N CYS A 39 2.28 -32.39 5.03
CA CYS A 39 3.16 -31.83 6.05
C CYS A 39 2.61 -32.14 7.44
N THR A 40 3.44 -32.76 8.28
CA THR A 40 3.18 -32.81 9.71
C THR A 40 3.79 -31.58 10.36
N CYS A 41 2.94 -30.69 10.86
CA CYS A 41 3.37 -29.42 11.41
C CYS A 41 3.75 -29.54 12.89
N PRO A 42 4.78 -28.78 13.32
CA PRO A 42 5.05 -28.59 14.74
C PRO A 42 3.84 -28.05 15.47
N ILE A 43 3.82 -28.21 16.80
CA ILE A 43 2.68 -27.85 17.65
C ILE A 43 2.26 -26.38 17.44
N THR A 44 3.21 -25.47 17.20
CA THR A 44 3.00 -24.02 17.04
C THR A 44 2.53 -23.59 15.66
N TYR A 45 2.57 -24.45 14.64
CA TYR A 45 2.24 -24.11 13.24
C TYR A 45 1.12 -24.99 12.68
N SER A 46 0.46 -24.47 11.64
CA SER A 46 -0.67 -25.07 10.93
C SER A 46 -0.70 -24.63 9.46
N GLY A 47 -1.65 -25.15 8.69
CA GLY A 47 -1.71 -24.93 7.24
C GLY A 47 -1.18 -26.12 6.46
N GLN A 48 -1.35 -26.09 5.14
CA GLN A 48 -0.99 -27.23 4.28
C GLN A 48 0.53 -27.47 4.26
N ARG A 49 1.30 -26.41 4.44
CA ARG A 49 2.77 -26.40 4.48
C ARG A 49 3.29 -25.85 5.81
N CYS A 50 2.48 -25.82 6.87
CA CYS A 50 2.86 -25.26 8.16
C CYS A 50 3.18 -23.75 8.11
N GLU A 51 2.56 -23.04 7.17
CA GLU A 51 2.78 -21.63 6.89
C GLU A 51 2.13 -20.68 7.90
N LYS A 52 1.16 -21.16 8.70
CA LYS A 52 0.39 -20.33 9.65
C LYS A 52 0.76 -20.61 11.09
N MET A 53 1.03 -19.57 11.85
CA MET A 53 1.17 -19.63 13.30
C MET A 53 -0.19 -19.95 13.94
N LYS A 54 -0.27 -20.98 14.79
CA LYS A 54 -1.50 -21.30 15.54
C LYS A 54 -1.83 -20.26 16.59
N HIS A 55 -0.81 -19.66 17.21
CA HIS A 55 -0.94 -18.69 18.29
C HIS A 55 -0.23 -17.39 17.90
N PRO A 56 -0.85 -16.53 17.06
CA PRO A 56 -0.27 -15.24 16.70
C PRO A 56 -0.13 -14.35 17.94
N ARG A 57 1.01 -13.65 18.06
CA ARG A 57 1.37 -12.83 19.23
C ARG A 57 1.06 -11.36 19.04
N SER A 58 0.89 -10.91 17.81
CA SER A 58 0.68 -9.51 17.47
C SER A 58 -0.12 -9.36 16.18
N CYS A 59 -0.57 -8.15 15.86
CA CYS A 59 -1.17 -7.89 14.56
C CYS A 59 -0.19 -8.11 13.40
N LYS A 60 1.13 -8.01 13.64
CA LYS A 60 2.15 -8.36 12.65
C LYS A 60 2.05 -9.84 12.30
N ASP A 61 1.99 -10.72 13.29
CA ASP A 61 1.85 -12.18 13.10
C ASP A 61 0.53 -12.52 12.40
N ILE A 62 -0.54 -11.76 12.70
CA ILE A 62 -1.82 -11.87 12.01
C ILE A 62 -1.67 -11.56 10.52
N ALA A 63 -0.97 -10.47 10.18
CA ALA A 63 -0.67 -10.15 8.79
C ALA A 63 0.24 -11.20 8.13
N GLU A 64 1.24 -11.73 8.85
CA GLU A 64 2.13 -12.81 8.39
C GLU A 64 1.38 -14.12 8.13
N ASN A 65 0.31 -14.38 8.88
CA ASN A 65 -0.64 -15.48 8.63
C ASN A 65 -1.54 -15.27 7.39
N GLY A 66 -1.36 -14.16 6.66
CA GLY A 66 -2.05 -13.84 5.42
C GLY A 66 -3.30 -13.00 5.60
N ALA A 67 -3.54 -12.42 6.78
CA ALA A 67 -4.65 -11.49 6.96
C ALA A 67 -4.38 -10.18 6.21
N SER A 68 -5.36 -9.71 5.42
CA SER A 68 -5.24 -8.51 4.60
C SER A 68 -6.28 -7.44 4.90
N THR A 69 -7.21 -7.69 5.81
CA THR A 69 -8.32 -6.79 6.14
C THR A 69 -8.20 -6.28 7.58
N SER A 70 -8.36 -4.98 7.81
CA SER A 70 -8.41 -4.43 9.17
C SER A 70 -9.66 -4.94 9.91
N GLY A 71 -9.54 -5.21 11.21
CA GLY A 71 -10.61 -5.84 11.97
C GLY A 71 -10.19 -6.32 13.35
N LYS A 72 -11.13 -6.96 14.08
CA LYS A 72 -10.81 -7.64 15.34
C LYS A 72 -10.19 -9.01 15.06
N TYR A 73 -9.12 -9.32 15.79
CA TYR A 73 -8.41 -10.59 15.73
C TYR A 73 -8.07 -11.08 17.14
N ASP A 74 -8.01 -12.39 17.30
CA ASP A 74 -7.54 -13.02 18.53
C ASP A 74 -6.02 -13.22 18.46
N ILE A 75 -5.33 -12.79 19.50
CA ILE A 75 -3.91 -13.03 19.71
C ILE A 75 -3.68 -13.69 21.07
N TYR A 76 -2.47 -14.18 21.28
CA TYR A 76 -2.11 -14.97 22.45
C TYR A 76 -0.91 -14.36 23.17
N ASP A 77 -0.97 -14.27 24.49
CA ASP A 77 0.12 -13.79 25.33
C ASP A 77 1.19 -14.88 25.60
N SER A 78 2.22 -14.57 26.38
CA SER A 78 3.28 -15.54 26.73
C SER A 78 2.78 -16.80 27.45
N SER A 79 1.63 -16.71 28.13
CA SER A 79 0.98 -17.83 28.83
C SER A 79 0.05 -18.64 27.93
N ASN A 80 -0.05 -18.28 26.64
CA ASN A 80 -1.04 -18.78 25.68
C ASN A 80 -2.49 -18.47 26.08
N GLU A 81 -2.69 -17.42 26.87
CA GLU A 81 -4.02 -16.87 27.10
C GLU A 81 -4.44 -16.02 25.90
N ARG A 82 -5.68 -16.22 25.46
CA ARG A 82 -6.24 -15.58 24.27
C ARG A 82 -6.92 -14.27 24.64
N PHE A 83 -6.60 -13.19 23.93
CA PHE A 83 -7.31 -11.91 24.02
C PHE A 83 -7.50 -11.27 22.64
N SER A 84 -8.56 -10.48 22.49
CA SER A 84 -8.92 -9.87 21.20
C SER A 84 -8.36 -8.45 21.08
N VAL A 85 -7.83 -8.13 19.90
CA VAL A 85 -7.31 -6.79 19.57
C VAL A 85 -7.89 -6.32 18.24
N TYR A 86 -7.92 -5.00 18.01
CA TYR A 86 -8.21 -4.46 16.69
C TYR A 86 -6.91 -4.21 15.93
N CYS A 87 -6.77 -4.86 14.78
CA CYS A 87 -5.65 -4.70 13.87
C CYS A 87 -6.03 -3.77 12.72
N ASP A 88 -5.20 -2.76 12.49
CA ASP A 88 -5.20 -2.00 11.26
C ASP A 88 -4.03 -2.45 10.37
N LEU A 89 -4.38 -3.14 9.28
CA LEU A 89 -3.45 -3.80 8.36
C LEU A 89 -3.28 -3.02 7.05
N GLN A 90 -4.05 -1.95 6.86
CA GLN A 90 -4.27 -1.37 5.53
C GLN A 90 -4.02 0.14 5.48
N SER A 91 -4.27 0.87 6.57
CA SER A 91 -4.29 2.34 6.50
C SER A 91 -2.93 2.97 6.18
N GLU A 92 -1.83 2.29 6.57
CA GLU A 92 -0.49 2.82 6.47
C GLU A 92 0.47 1.80 5.84
N PRO A 93 0.86 1.95 4.57
CA PRO A 93 1.76 1.02 3.91
C PRO A 93 3.09 0.84 4.66
N GLY A 94 3.53 -0.41 4.81
CA GLY A 94 4.77 -0.75 5.52
C GLY A 94 4.61 -0.86 7.04
N PHE A 95 3.41 -0.62 7.57
CA PHE A 95 3.11 -0.78 8.98
C PHE A 95 1.86 -1.61 9.21
N VAL A 96 1.87 -2.32 10.33
CA VAL A 96 0.71 -2.99 10.89
C VAL A 96 0.51 -2.45 12.31
N TRP A 97 -0.72 -2.08 12.64
CA TRP A 97 -1.05 -1.41 13.89
C TRP A 97 -2.03 -2.20 14.75
N THR A 98 -1.81 -2.18 16.05
CA THR A 98 -2.68 -2.75 17.09
C THR A 98 -3.25 -1.61 17.92
N LEU A 99 -4.57 -1.49 17.99
CA LEU A 99 -5.24 -0.49 18.84
C LEU A 99 -5.03 -0.83 20.32
N ILE A 100 -4.51 0.11 21.11
CA ILE A 100 -4.31 -0.09 22.56
C ILE A 100 -5.26 0.76 23.42
N GLN A 101 -5.72 1.89 22.89
CA GLN A 101 -6.65 2.78 23.58
C GLN A 101 -7.44 3.60 22.56
N SER A 102 -8.74 3.78 22.81
CA SER A 102 -9.59 4.75 22.12
C SER A 102 -10.47 5.47 23.14
N LEU A 103 -10.56 6.80 23.02
CA LEU A 103 -11.43 7.60 23.87
C LEU A 103 -12.12 8.71 23.10
N SER A 104 -13.36 9.04 23.43
CA SER A 104 -14.01 10.27 22.98
C SER A 104 -13.70 11.44 23.92
N LEU A 105 -13.79 12.68 23.40
CA LEU A 105 -13.65 13.89 24.21
C LEU A 105 -14.71 13.96 25.33
N SER A 106 -15.91 13.42 25.10
CA SER A 106 -16.96 13.30 26.12
C SER A 106 -16.54 12.39 27.29
N LYS A 107 -15.72 11.37 27.03
CA LYS A 107 -15.21 10.42 28.03
C LYS A 107 -13.87 10.83 28.66
N ARG A 108 -13.32 12.01 28.30
CA ARG A 108 -12.01 12.51 28.77
C ARG A 108 -11.78 12.41 30.28
N ASN A 109 -12.82 12.58 31.11
CA ASN A 109 -12.67 12.57 32.56
C ASN A 109 -12.16 11.22 33.09
N ALA A 110 -12.62 10.10 32.49
CA ALA A 110 -12.17 8.76 32.84
C ALA A 110 -10.70 8.53 32.43
N PHE A 111 -10.28 9.10 31.31
CA PHE A 111 -8.95 8.87 30.74
C PHE A 111 -7.89 9.87 31.22
N ASN A 112 -8.27 11.09 31.62
CA ASN A 112 -7.36 12.20 31.98
C ASN A 112 -6.36 11.89 33.12
N TYR A 113 -6.67 10.87 33.92
CA TYR A 113 -5.93 10.47 35.12
C TYR A 113 -5.45 9.01 35.04
N THR A 114 -5.32 8.47 33.84
CA THR A 114 -4.84 7.10 33.62
C THR A 114 -3.69 7.15 32.61
N GLY A 115 -2.46 7.31 33.12
CA GLY A 115 -1.24 7.13 32.32
C GLY A 115 -1.13 5.69 31.81
N PHE A 116 -0.38 5.44 30.74
CA PHE A 116 -0.25 4.08 30.20
C PHE A 116 0.43 3.10 31.16
N GLY A 117 1.23 3.58 32.12
CA GLY A 117 1.79 2.77 33.21
C GLY A 117 0.81 2.34 34.31
N LYS A 118 -0.43 2.86 34.30
CA LYS A 118 -1.48 2.49 35.26
C LYS A 118 -2.44 1.50 34.63
N ASN A 119 -2.75 0.41 35.33
CA ASN A 119 -3.75 -0.54 34.85
C ASN A 119 -5.14 0.10 34.85
N PHE A 120 -5.75 0.13 33.67
CA PHE A 120 -7.09 0.64 33.44
C PHE A 120 -7.65 -0.06 32.21
N GLU A 121 -8.24 -1.24 32.42
CA GLU A 121 -8.84 -2.04 31.37
C GLU A 121 -10.31 -1.63 31.19
N ILE A 122 -10.74 -1.57 29.93
CA ILE A 122 -12.16 -1.42 29.59
C ILE A 122 -12.52 -2.62 28.74
N ASP A 123 -13.32 -3.51 29.33
CA ASP A 123 -13.73 -4.77 28.71
C ASP A 123 -14.31 -4.56 27.31
N ILE A 124 -13.86 -5.40 26.40
CA ILE A 124 -14.32 -5.43 25.03
C ILE A 124 -15.60 -6.28 25.02
N GLU A 125 -16.77 -5.65 25.00
CA GLU A 125 -18.01 -6.40 24.72
C GLU A 125 -17.86 -7.20 23.41
N VAL A 126 -18.41 -8.42 23.42
CA VAL A 126 -18.44 -9.31 22.24
C VAL A 126 -19.20 -8.60 21.12
N GLY A 127 -18.49 -8.12 20.09
CA GLY A 127 -19.09 -7.31 19.03
C GLY A 127 -18.15 -6.27 18.41
N LYS A 128 -18.65 -5.07 18.12
CA LYS A 128 -17.91 -3.97 17.46
C LYS A 128 -16.90 -3.31 18.40
N VAL A 129 -15.84 -2.67 17.88
CA VAL A 129 -14.93 -1.86 18.72
C VAL A 129 -15.71 -0.65 19.23
N ASN A 130 -15.69 -0.43 20.55
CA ASN A 130 -16.21 0.81 21.13
C ASN A 130 -15.15 1.92 21.00
N TRP A 131 -15.30 2.77 20.00
CA TRP A 131 -14.35 3.86 19.75
C TRP A 131 -14.42 4.99 20.79
N ASN A 132 -15.50 5.07 21.57
CA ASN A 132 -15.68 6.12 22.58
C ASN A 132 -14.96 5.81 23.90
N GLU A 133 -14.83 4.52 24.24
CA GLU A 133 -14.12 4.06 25.41
C GLU A 133 -13.63 2.63 25.17
N PHE A 134 -12.32 2.48 25.04
CA PHE A 134 -11.64 1.21 24.88
C PHE A 134 -10.23 1.36 25.42
N ARG A 135 -9.76 0.36 26.17
CA ARG A 135 -8.37 0.30 26.61
C ARG A 135 -7.99 -1.11 27.01
N LEU A 136 -6.88 -1.58 26.47
CA LEU A 136 -6.27 -2.84 26.89
C LEU A 136 -5.70 -2.74 28.31
N SER A 137 -5.60 -3.87 29.00
CA SER A 137 -4.94 -3.92 30.31
C SER A 137 -3.46 -3.52 30.22
N LEU A 138 -2.87 -3.13 31.35
CA LEU A 138 -1.45 -2.79 31.41
C LEU A 138 -0.56 -3.95 30.95
N SER A 139 -0.88 -5.18 31.37
CA SER A 139 -0.11 -6.38 30.99
C SER A 139 -0.18 -6.65 29.49
N GLN A 140 -1.36 -6.53 28.88
CA GLN A 140 -1.55 -6.65 27.43
C GLN A 140 -0.77 -5.58 26.67
N MET A 141 -0.81 -4.32 27.12
CA MET A 141 -0.05 -3.24 26.49
C MET A 141 1.46 -3.46 26.60
N GLN A 142 1.98 -3.85 27.77
CA GLN A 142 3.41 -4.15 27.96
C GLN A 142 3.86 -5.30 27.05
N TYR A 143 3.04 -6.35 26.96
CA TYR A 143 3.29 -7.48 26.07
C TYR A 143 3.36 -7.04 24.59
N LEU A 144 2.38 -6.25 24.13
CA LEU A 144 2.34 -5.74 22.76
C LEU A 144 3.47 -4.77 22.45
N ALA A 145 3.88 -3.94 23.41
CA ALA A 145 5.01 -3.03 23.25
C ALA A 145 6.31 -3.79 22.96
N ASN A 146 6.54 -4.94 23.62
CA ASN A 146 7.68 -5.81 23.34
C ASN A 146 7.65 -6.47 21.94
N HIS A 147 6.49 -6.52 21.29
CA HIS A 147 6.31 -7.03 19.93
C HIS A 147 6.12 -5.92 18.90
N SER A 148 6.34 -4.67 19.30
CA SER A 148 6.11 -3.49 18.49
C SER A 148 7.36 -2.64 18.41
N THR A 149 7.41 -1.78 17.41
CA THR A 149 8.56 -0.89 17.15
C THR A 149 8.15 0.58 17.19
N HIS A 150 6.88 0.89 17.00
CA HIS A 150 6.36 2.25 16.87
C HIS A 150 5.12 2.47 17.72
N LEU A 151 4.89 3.74 18.04
CA LEU A 151 3.68 4.28 18.63
C LEU A 151 3.10 5.29 17.64
N ARG A 152 1.77 5.31 17.49
CA ARG A 152 1.11 6.47 16.89
C ARG A 152 -0.14 6.90 17.66
N ALA A 153 -0.50 8.16 17.48
CA ALA A 153 -1.76 8.74 17.89
C ALA A 153 -2.51 9.30 16.67
N THR A 154 -3.81 9.00 16.59
CA THR A 154 -4.69 9.44 15.49
C THR A 154 -5.96 10.06 16.05
N CYS A 155 -6.57 10.98 15.28
CA CYS A 155 -7.88 11.55 15.60
C CYS A 155 -8.97 11.01 14.65
N ASN A 156 -10.13 10.68 15.21
CA ASN A 156 -11.33 10.26 14.48
C ASN A 156 -11.09 9.12 13.49
N PHE A 157 -10.21 8.17 13.81
CA PHE A 157 -9.83 7.09 12.88
C PHE A 157 -11.02 6.26 12.38
N SER A 158 -12.01 6.05 13.25
CA SER A 158 -13.19 5.25 12.94
C SER A 158 -14.13 5.86 11.90
N THR A 159 -14.10 7.18 11.74
CA THR A 159 -14.96 7.91 10.80
C THR A 159 -14.17 8.38 9.58
N ASP A 160 -12.95 8.85 9.79
CA ASP A 160 -12.18 9.59 8.77
C ASP A 160 -11.05 8.73 8.18
N GLY A 161 -10.80 7.54 8.73
CA GLY A 161 -9.64 6.73 8.43
C GLY A 161 -8.33 7.36 8.92
N LEU A 162 -7.21 6.93 8.33
CA LEU A 162 -5.91 7.55 8.60
C LEU A 162 -5.83 8.93 7.94
N GLN A 163 -5.56 9.93 8.76
CA GLN A 163 -5.34 11.31 8.36
C GLN A 163 -4.07 11.81 9.02
N TYR A 164 -3.23 12.52 8.27
CA TYR A 164 -1.95 13.05 8.77
C TYR A 164 -2.06 14.45 9.39
N THR A 165 -3.24 15.07 9.34
CA THR A 165 -3.58 16.24 10.16
C THR A 165 -4.03 15.76 11.53
N ASP A 166 -3.42 16.29 12.60
CA ASP A 166 -3.59 15.79 13.97
C ASP A 166 -3.20 14.32 14.08
N TYR A 167 -1.91 14.07 13.85
CA TYR A 167 -1.28 12.75 13.85
C TYR A 167 0.11 12.85 14.48
N ALA A 168 0.47 11.87 15.29
CA ALA A 168 1.83 11.74 15.83
C ALA A 168 2.32 10.31 15.69
N ARG A 169 3.58 10.11 15.24
CA ARG A 169 4.26 8.82 15.18
C ARG A 169 5.66 8.93 15.75
N ALA A 170 6.02 7.96 16.59
CA ALA A 170 7.33 7.84 17.20
C ALA A 170 7.79 6.39 17.20
N LYS A 171 9.10 6.17 17.34
CA LYS A 171 9.64 4.86 17.69
C LYS A 171 9.39 4.61 19.18
N LEU A 172 9.12 3.36 19.54
CA LEU A 172 9.04 2.97 20.96
C LEU A 172 10.43 2.97 21.62
N ALA A 173 11.48 2.69 20.85
CA ALA A 173 12.85 2.79 21.32
C ALA A 173 13.16 4.24 21.74
N GLY A 174 13.50 4.43 23.01
CA GLY A 174 13.76 5.76 23.59
C GLY A 174 12.51 6.51 24.07
N HIS A 175 11.31 5.96 23.87
CA HIS A 175 10.04 6.55 24.27
C HIS A 175 9.33 5.60 25.26
N ASP A 176 9.79 5.60 26.51
CA ASP A 176 9.21 4.77 27.57
C ASP A 176 7.76 5.16 27.83
N ILE A 177 6.85 4.51 27.11
CA ILE A 177 5.42 4.78 27.17
C ILE A 177 4.79 4.29 28.48
N PHE A 178 5.50 3.59 29.37
CA PHE A 178 4.95 3.18 30.67
C PHE A 178 5.54 3.98 31.83
N GLY A 179 6.63 4.70 31.59
CA GLY A 179 7.30 5.55 32.56
C GLY A 179 6.55 6.83 32.94
N THR A 180 7.16 7.55 33.88
CA THR A 180 6.71 8.83 34.41
C THR A 180 7.74 9.91 34.06
N TRP A 181 7.36 10.85 33.18
CA TRP A 181 8.26 11.89 32.71
C TRP A 181 7.50 13.09 32.10
N ASN A 182 8.20 14.21 31.97
CA ASN A 182 7.73 15.45 31.34
C ASN A 182 8.92 16.09 30.63
N THR A 183 9.18 15.67 29.39
CA THR A 183 10.40 16.01 28.65
C THR A 183 10.13 16.05 27.14
N CYS A 184 11.09 16.60 26.40
CA CYS A 184 11.11 16.56 24.95
C CYS A 184 11.29 15.11 24.49
N GLN A 185 10.33 14.60 23.72
CA GLN A 185 10.38 13.27 23.13
C GLN A 185 10.55 13.35 21.62
N MET A 186 11.29 12.41 21.06
CA MET A 186 11.56 12.34 19.63
C MET A 186 10.37 11.74 18.87
N TYR A 187 9.91 12.44 17.83
CA TYR A 187 8.88 11.97 16.91
C TYR A 187 9.45 11.88 15.50
N GLU A 188 9.10 10.81 14.78
CA GLU A 188 9.39 10.71 13.35
C GLU A 188 8.55 11.72 12.58
N TYR A 189 7.31 11.89 13.00
CA TYR A 189 6.39 12.88 12.46
C TYR A 189 5.37 13.28 13.52
N VAL A 190 5.14 14.58 13.67
CA VAL A 190 4.06 15.14 14.49
C VAL A 190 3.37 16.23 13.69
N ASN A 191 2.06 16.23 13.69
CA ASN A 191 1.22 17.27 13.11
C ASN A 191 0.11 17.59 14.11
N ILE A 192 0.00 18.85 14.49
CA ILE A 192 -1.04 19.36 15.39
C ILE A 192 -1.60 20.63 14.73
N ARG A 193 -2.88 20.61 14.40
CA ARG A 193 -3.64 21.71 13.78
C ARG A 193 -3.04 22.16 12.44
N GLY A 194 -2.50 21.21 11.67
CA GLY A 194 -1.85 21.46 10.38
C GLY A 194 -0.39 21.92 10.47
N ILE A 195 0.11 22.20 11.68
CA ILE A 195 1.53 22.51 11.91
C ILE A 195 2.26 21.20 12.13
N TYR A 196 3.20 20.91 11.25
CA TYR A 196 3.93 19.65 11.28
C TYR A 196 5.43 19.84 11.48
N CYS A 197 6.04 18.75 11.92
CA CYS A 197 7.47 18.64 12.10
C CYS A 197 7.86 17.17 11.94
N SER A 198 9.06 16.91 11.41
CA SER A 198 9.56 15.56 11.16
C SER A 198 10.93 15.40 11.79
N ASN A 199 11.19 14.20 12.34
CA ASN A 199 12.42 13.89 13.07
C ASN A 199 12.80 14.96 14.08
N CYS A 200 11.85 15.32 14.94
CA CYS A 200 12.03 16.41 15.87
C CYS A 200 11.38 16.12 17.21
N THR A 201 11.75 16.93 18.18
CA THR A 201 11.29 16.77 19.55
C THR A 201 10.04 17.59 19.87
N ALA A 202 9.10 17.01 20.62
CA ALA A 202 7.93 17.71 21.16
C ALA A 202 7.76 17.44 22.66
N LEU A 203 7.35 18.48 23.41
CA LEU A 203 7.17 18.36 24.86
C LEU A 203 6.02 17.43 25.14
N THR A 204 6.34 16.28 25.73
CA THR A 204 5.36 15.23 26.00
C THR A 204 5.37 14.96 27.49
N LYS A 205 4.21 14.62 28.05
CA LYS A 205 4.06 14.32 29.46
C LYS A 205 3.22 13.09 29.67
N GLN A 206 3.67 12.24 30.58
CA GLN A 206 2.91 11.14 31.14
C GLN A 206 3.35 10.89 32.58
N GLN A 207 2.40 10.53 33.44
CA GLN A 207 2.63 10.05 34.81
C GLN A 207 1.55 9.02 35.15
N GLU A 208 1.66 8.33 36.28
CA GLU A 208 0.64 7.37 36.72
C GLU A 208 -0.80 7.94 36.67
N ASP A 209 -1.01 9.14 37.23
CA ASP A 209 -2.31 9.84 37.24
C ASP A 209 -2.40 10.97 36.19
N VAL A 210 -1.60 10.88 35.13
CA VAL A 210 -1.62 11.84 34.02
C VAL A 210 -1.47 11.11 32.71
N SER A 211 -2.54 11.03 31.92
CA SER A 211 -2.51 10.42 30.59
C SER A 211 -1.43 11.04 29.72
N TRP A 212 -0.88 10.21 28.85
CA TRP A 212 0.00 10.64 27.78
C TRP A 212 -0.61 11.80 26.99
N HIS A 213 0.16 12.87 26.78
CA HIS A 213 -0.24 13.99 25.93
C HIS A 213 0.95 14.82 25.48
N ILE A 214 0.80 15.49 24.34
CA ILE A 214 1.74 16.49 23.84
C ILE A 214 1.28 17.87 24.32
N ARG A 215 2.22 18.66 24.86
CA ARG A 215 2.04 20.06 25.24
C ARG A 215 2.59 20.95 24.12
N SER A 216 1.83 21.00 23.02
CA SER A 216 2.22 21.68 21.77
C SER A 216 2.61 23.14 21.99
N TYR A 217 1.80 23.90 22.74
CA TYR A 217 1.96 25.35 22.94
C TYR A 217 3.27 25.70 23.66
N ASN A 218 3.67 24.87 24.64
CA ASN A 218 4.84 25.12 25.48
C ASN A 218 6.11 24.40 24.97
N SER A 219 6.04 23.68 23.86
CA SER A 219 7.16 22.82 23.42
C SER A 219 8.46 23.59 23.25
N THR A 220 8.44 24.73 22.54
CA THR A 220 9.64 25.58 22.34
C THR A 220 10.13 26.25 23.62
N GLN A 221 9.23 26.59 24.55
CA GLN A 221 9.60 27.18 25.84
C GLN A 221 10.42 26.21 26.71
N PHE A 222 10.18 24.91 26.55
CA PHE A 222 10.90 23.84 27.26
C PHE A 222 12.11 23.31 26.46
N GLY A 223 12.49 23.98 25.38
CA GLY A 223 13.66 23.62 24.57
C GLY A 223 13.43 22.51 23.54
N CYS A 224 12.19 22.13 23.26
CA CYS A 224 11.88 21.20 22.17
C CYS A 224 11.75 21.93 20.83
N GLU A 225 11.95 21.22 19.72
CA GLU A 225 11.98 21.80 18.37
C GLU A 225 10.59 22.10 17.81
N PHE A 226 9.58 21.29 18.17
CA PHE A 226 8.22 21.45 17.67
C PHE A 226 7.59 22.77 18.15
N ASN A 227 7.18 23.62 17.21
CA ASN A 227 6.51 24.90 17.51
C ASN A 227 5.00 24.83 17.30
N GLY A 228 4.28 24.36 18.31
CA GLY A 228 2.82 24.33 18.32
C GLY A 228 2.13 25.61 18.80
N LYS A 229 2.88 26.72 18.96
CA LYS A 229 2.31 27.98 19.48
C LYS A 229 1.32 28.67 18.53
N PRO A 230 1.55 28.72 17.20
CA PRO A 230 0.60 29.36 16.28
C PRO A 230 -0.78 28.69 16.33
N GLY A 231 -1.83 29.49 16.51
CA GLY A 231 -3.22 29.04 16.69
C GLY A 231 -3.49 28.21 17.95
N GLY A 232 -2.50 28.03 18.84
CA GLY A 232 -2.62 27.17 20.01
C GLY A 232 -3.26 27.88 21.18
N VAL A 233 -4.01 27.12 21.98
CA VAL A 233 -4.52 27.60 23.27
C VAL A 233 -3.44 27.42 24.33
N PRO A 234 -3.16 28.42 25.19
CA PRO A 234 -2.19 28.26 26.28
C PRO A 234 -2.54 27.05 27.16
N ASN A 235 -1.55 26.19 27.42
CA ASN A 235 -1.71 24.91 28.13
C ASN A 235 -2.61 23.88 27.43
N GLU A 236 -2.85 24.00 26.13
CA GLU A 236 -3.50 22.94 25.36
C GLU A 236 -2.71 21.63 25.47
N LYS A 237 -3.44 20.53 25.44
CA LYS A 237 -2.93 19.18 25.58
C LYS A 237 -3.54 18.35 24.47
N ASN A 238 -2.68 17.78 23.63
CA ASN A 238 -3.08 17.05 22.44
C ASN A 238 -2.97 15.54 22.68
N PHE A 239 -3.78 14.80 21.94
CA PHE A 239 -3.74 13.34 21.84
C PHE A 239 -4.01 12.51 23.10
N GLY A 240 -4.50 13.05 24.22
CA GLY A 240 -4.91 12.14 25.30
C GLY A 240 -5.53 12.81 26.50
N LYS A 241 -4.78 13.70 27.17
CA LYS A 241 -5.33 14.51 28.26
C LYS A 241 -6.03 15.73 27.70
N PHE A 242 -7.32 15.90 27.95
CA PHE A 242 -8.08 17.09 27.53
C PHE A 242 -8.63 17.81 28.76
N HIS A 243 -8.09 18.98 29.07
CA HIS A 243 -8.56 19.79 30.20
C HIS A 243 -9.64 20.76 29.73
N LYS A 244 -10.78 20.85 30.43
CA LYS A 244 -11.96 21.61 29.95
C LYS A 244 -11.66 23.07 29.59
N LEU A 245 -10.70 23.71 30.28
CA LEU A 245 -10.35 25.12 30.07
C LEU A 245 -9.39 25.35 28.90
N TYR A 246 -8.75 24.30 28.37
CA TYR A 246 -7.66 24.40 27.38
C TYR A 246 -7.93 23.51 26.16
N ILE A 247 -9.21 23.31 25.83
CA ILE A 247 -9.62 22.58 24.62
C ILE A 247 -9.45 23.51 23.43
N ASN A 248 -8.83 22.98 22.37
CA ASN A 248 -8.75 23.67 21.10
C ASN A 248 -9.65 22.95 20.07
N PRO A 249 -10.71 23.60 19.57
CA PRO A 249 -11.59 22.99 18.58
C PRO A 249 -10.91 22.79 17.22
N ASP A 250 -9.84 23.52 16.91
CA ASP A 250 -9.09 23.35 15.64
C ASP A 250 -8.30 22.02 15.59
N HIS A 251 -8.18 21.32 16.73
CA HIS A 251 -7.55 20.01 16.82
C HIS A 251 -8.61 18.91 16.73
N ARG A 252 -8.54 18.02 15.73
CA ARG A 252 -9.58 17.04 15.39
C ARG A 252 -10.00 16.13 16.54
N CYS A 253 -9.06 15.69 17.38
CA CYS A 253 -9.36 14.86 18.56
C CYS A 253 -10.19 15.61 19.62
N SER A 254 -10.29 16.93 19.52
CA SER A 254 -11.01 17.78 20.47
C SER A 254 -11.97 18.77 19.82
N PHE A 255 -12.30 18.58 18.54
CA PHE A 255 -13.22 19.41 17.75
C PHE A 255 -14.65 19.39 18.32
N SER A 256 -15.16 18.21 18.67
CA SER A 256 -16.50 18.05 19.26
C SER A 256 -16.49 17.04 20.41
N PRO A 257 -17.54 16.97 21.25
CA PRO A 257 -17.65 15.93 22.27
C PRO A 257 -17.59 14.49 21.73
N ALA A 258 -17.96 14.29 20.46
CA ALA A 258 -17.90 13.00 19.76
C ALA A 258 -16.52 12.72 19.14
N SER A 259 -15.62 13.71 19.10
CA SER A 259 -14.25 13.50 18.60
C SER A 259 -13.55 12.42 19.39
N THR A 260 -12.83 11.55 18.71
CA THR A 260 -12.11 10.43 19.32
C THR A 260 -10.61 10.54 19.10
N THR A 261 -9.86 9.98 20.05
CA THR A 261 -8.41 9.82 19.99
C THR A 261 -8.06 8.35 20.12
N GLN A 262 -7.27 7.82 19.19
CA GLN A 262 -6.77 6.45 19.24
C GLN A 262 -5.26 6.45 19.42
N HIS A 263 -4.79 5.52 20.25
CA HIS A 263 -3.38 5.20 20.40
C HIS A 263 -3.14 3.78 19.93
N TRP A 264 -1.98 3.58 19.29
CA TRP A 264 -1.66 2.34 18.63
C TRP A 264 -0.21 1.96 18.87
N PHE A 265 0.04 0.66 18.99
CA PHE A 265 1.37 0.12 18.76
C PHE A 265 1.49 -0.42 17.34
N GLY A 266 2.66 -0.24 16.74
CA GLY A 266 2.90 -0.60 15.36
C GLY A 266 4.17 -1.40 15.19
N ALA A 267 4.14 -2.34 14.26
CA ALA A 267 5.32 -2.99 13.74
C ALA A 267 5.56 -2.51 12.31
N LYS A 268 6.82 -2.15 12.02
CA LYS A 268 7.25 -2.01 10.63
C LYS A 268 7.29 -3.40 10.01
N CYS A 269 6.56 -3.60 8.93
CA CYS A 269 6.66 -4.79 8.10
C CYS A 269 7.67 -4.48 7.01
N ASP A 270 8.74 -5.26 6.92
CA ASP A 270 9.67 -5.14 5.79
C ASP A 270 8.89 -5.32 4.49
N ALA A 271 9.21 -4.48 3.50
CA ALA A 271 8.54 -4.42 2.20
C ALA A 271 8.50 -5.79 1.48
N THR A 272 9.30 -6.76 1.93
CA THR A 272 9.29 -8.16 1.49
C THR A 272 7.98 -8.92 1.79
N TYR A 273 7.08 -8.39 2.62
CA TYR A 273 5.88 -9.12 3.05
C TYR A 273 4.57 -8.68 2.39
N LYS A 274 4.52 -7.50 1.74
CA LYS A 274 3.43 -7.23 0.80
C LYS A 274 3.55 -8.04 -0.50
N ASP A 275 4.70 -8.68 -0.72
CA ASP A 275 4.97 -9.58 -1.85
C ASP A 275 4.81 -11.08 -1.52
N LYS A 276 4.38 -11.44 -0.30
CA LYS A 276 3.96 -12.83 0.02
C LYS A 276 2.46 -13.09 -0.24
N GLY A 277 1.71 -12.04 -0.58
CA GLY A 277 0.41 -12.13 -1.24
C GLY A 277 0.56 -11.49 -2.62
N PHE A 278 0.64 -12.33 -3.65
CA PHE A 278 1.08 -12.04 -5.02
C PHE A 278 2.59 -12.16 -5.26
N GLY A 279 2.95 -13.34 -5.78
CA GLY A 279 4.13 -13.63 -6.60
C GLY A 279 5.42 -12.88 -6.27
N THR A 280 6.36 -13.57 -5.65
CA THR A 280 7.70 -13.80 -6.22
C THR A 280 8.48 -14.80 -5.36
N ASP A 281 9.44 -15.45 -6.02
CA ASP A 281 10.24 -16.56 -5.54
C ASP A 281 11.18 -16.20 -4.38
N PHE A 282 11.48 -17.21 -3.56
CA PHE A 282 12.67 -17.27 -2.69
C PHE A 282 13.33 -18.64 -2.91
N PRO A 283 14.58 -18.85 -2.47
CA PRO A 283 15.82 -18.16 -2.77
C PRO A 283 16.64 -18.95 -3.82
N VAL A 284 17.53 -18.28 -4.54
CA VAL A 284 18.52 -18.94 -5.39
C VAL A 284 19.70 -19.41 -4.54
N ASN A 285 19.84 -20.72 -4.37
CA ASN A 285 21.13 -21.43 -4.49
C ASN A 285 20.89 -22.95 -4.39
N ASP A 286 21.11 -23.70 -5.46
CA ASP A 286 22.39 -24.34 -5.76
C ASP A 286 22.22 -25.31 -6.95
N ASN A 287 22.99 -25.07 -8.02
CA ASN A 287 23.53 -26.05 -8.96
C ASN A 287 22.67 -27.26 -9.42
N SER A 288 21.49 -27.02 -9.98
CA SER A 288 20.95 -27.92 -11.02
C SER A 288 20.05 -27.17 -12.00
N ASN A 289 20.44 -27.21 -13.27
CA ASN A 289 19.67 -26.67 -14.39
C ASN A 289 18.37 -27.48 -14.57
N GLU A 290 17.25 -26.98 -14.03
CA GLU A 290 15.87 -26.99 -14.55
C GLU A 290 14.84 -26.82 -13.41
N PRO A 291 13.92 -25.83 -13.45
CA PRO A 291 12.76 -25.78 -12.56
C PRO A 291 11.64 -26.71 -13.06
N ASP A 292 11.08 -27.53 -12.17
CA ASP A 292 9.88 -28.36 -12.42
C ASP A 292 8.60 -27.50 -12.24
N TRP A 293 7.89 -27.23 -13.35
CA TRP A 293 6.80 -26.24 -13.46
C TRP A 293 5.39 -26.73 -13.07
N ASN A 294 5.26 -27.84 -12.34
CA ASN A 294 3.97 -28.55 -12.23
C ASN A 294 3.04 -28.20 -11.04
N CYS A 295 3.22 -27.10 -10.29
CA CYS A 295 2.35 -26.83 -9.12
C CYS A 295 2.04 -25.33 -8.90
N TYR A 296 1.13 -24.78 -9.70
CA TYR A 296 0.36 -23.58 -9.31
C TYR A 296 -0.98 -24.01 -8.70
N ARG A 297 -1.31 -23.53 -7.50
CA ARG A 297 -2.63 -23.74 -6.87
C ARG A 297 -3.25 -22.39 -6.52
N PHE A 298 -4.37 -22.06 -7.15
CA PHE A 298 -5.21 -20.92 -6.77
C PHE A 298 -5.92 -21.21 -5.44
N SER A 299 -6.22 -20.17 -4.66
CA SER A 299 -6.98 -20.33 -3.41
C SER A 299 -8.39 -20.87 -3.68
N LEU A 300 -8.97 -21.62 -2.73
CA LEU A 300 -10.29 -22.24 -2.88
C LEU A 300 -11.41 -21.19 -3.11
N SER A 301 -11.28 -20.01 -2.52
CA SER A 301 -12.19 -18.88 -2.71
C SER A 301 -12.09 -18.30 -4.12
N LEU A 302 -10.87 -18.13 -4.63
CA LEU A 302 -10.63 -17.68 -5.99
C LEU A 302 -11.12 -18.72 -7.01
N MET A 303 -10.91 -20.02 -6.76
CA MET A 303 -11.41 -21.10 -7.62
C MET A 303 -12.94 -21.15 -7.69
N ARG A 304 -13.65 -20.96 -6.56
CA ARG A 304 -15.12 -20.89 -6.53
C ARG A 304 -15.67 -19.66 -7.25
N SER A 305 -14.99 -18.52 -7.11
CA SER A 305 -15.34 -17.31 -7.84
C SER A 305 -15.15 -17.52 -9.35
N LEU A 306 -13.99 -18.03 -9.77
CA LEU A 306 -13.67 -18.23 -11.19
C LEU A 306 -14.57 -19.28 -11.87
N SER A 307 -14.96 -20.36 -11.17
CA SER A 307 -15.86 -21.39 -11.74
C SER A 307 -17.31 -20.93 -11.92
N ASN A 308 -17.74 -19.92 -11.16
CA ASN A 308 -19.08 -19.35 -11.26
C ASN A 308 -19.19 -18.35 -12.42
N HIS A 309 -18.07 -17.72 -12.82
CA HIS A 309 -18.08 -16.60 -13.75
C HIS A 309 -17.45 -16.89 -15.11
N PHE A 310 -16.65 -17.95 -15.28
CA PHE A 310 -15.91 -18.20 -16.53
C PHE A 310 -15.97 -19.67 -16.98
N THR A 311 -16.10 -19.90 -18.30
CA THR A 311 -16.02 -21.23 -18.93
C THR A 311 -14.62 -21.57 -19.45
N HIS A 312 -13.75 -20.56 -19.60
CA HIS A 312 -12.37 -20.69 -20.06
C HIS A 312 -11.47 -19.67 -19.34
N LEU A 313 -10.29 -20.09 -18.89
CA LEU A 313 -9.32 -19.24 -18.21
C LEU A 313 -8.04 -19.14 -19.06
N ARG A 314 -7.54 -17.93 -19.30
CA ARG A 314 -6.27 -17.71 -20.00
C ARG A 314 -5.21 -17.34 -18.96
N VAL A 315 -4.21 -18.19 -18.81
CA VAL A 315 -3.04 -17.92 -17.94
C VAL A 315 -1.88 -17.59 -18.87
N THR A 316 -1.17 -16.49 -18.61
CA THR A 316 0.04 -16.11 -19.34
C THR A 316 1.20 -16.10 -18.37
N CYS A 317 2.23 -16.90 -18.65
CA CYS A 317 3.48 -16.92 -17.90
C CYS A 317 4.51 -16.09 -18.67
N ASN A 318 5.16 -15.12 -18.03
CA ASN A 318 6.27 -14.37 -18.62
C ASN A 318 7.59 -15.02 -18.19
N PHE A 319 8.42 -15.40 -19.16
CA PHE A 319 9.83 -15.80 -18.95
C PHE A 319 10.77 -14.67 -19.38
N PRO A 320 11.98 -14.53 -18.80
CA PRO A 320 13.00 -13.63 -19.32
C PRO A 320 13.78 -14.26 -20.49
N ALA A 321 14.13 -13.40 -21.45
CA ALA A 321 15.23 -13.51 -22.40
C ALA A 321 15.54 -14.92 -22.95
N ASP A 322 14.68 -15.41 -23.84
CA ASP A 322 15.07 -15.91 -25.18
C ASP A 322 13.85 -16.56 -25.86
N GLY A 323 13.11 -15.75 -26.62
CA GLY A 323 12.58 -16.17 -27.91
C GLY A 323 11.60 -17.35 -28.05
N LEU A 324 10.87 -17.82 -27.04
CA LEU A 324 9.81 -18.83 -27.22
C LEU A 324 8.43 -18.39 -26.72
N ARG A 325 7.48 -18.23 -27.67
CA ARG A 325 6.06 -17.96 -27.40
C ARG A 325 5.30 -19.29 -27.23
N CYS A 326 4.85 -19.60 -26.02
CA CYS A 326 3.76 -20.56 -25.80
C CYS A 326 2.59 -19.85 -25.12
N THR A 327 1.47 -19.68 -25.83
CA THR A 327 0.18 -19.40 -25.20
C THR A 327 -0.55 -20.72 -24.99
N ASP A 328 -0.51 -21.27 -23.79
CA ASP A 328 -1.33 -22.42 -23.42
C ASP A 328 -2.68 -21.96 -22.86
N TYR A 329 -3.74 -22.71 -23.15
CA TYR A 329 -5.09 -22.43 -22.69
C TYR A 329 -5.49 -23.44 -21.61
N ALA A 330 -6.12 -22.96 -20.54
CA ALA A 330 -6.63 -23.78 -19.44
C ALA A 330 -8.15 -23.93 -19.57
N ARG A 331 -8.66 -25.16 -19.55
CA ARG A 331 -10.11 -25.44 -19.52
C ARG A 331 -10.53 -25.75 -18.10
N ALA A 332 -11.42 -24.94 -17.53
CA ALA A 332 -12.02 -25.18 -16.22
C ALA A 332 -13.29 -26.03 -16.40
N SER A 333 -13.43 -27.11 -15.63
CA SER A 333 -14.62 -27.98 -15.66
C SER A 333 -15.45 -27.80 -14.39
N LYS A 334 -16.75 -27.53 -14.57
CA LYS A 334 -17.70 -27.38 -13.45
C LYS A 334 -17.97 -28.69 -12.71
N THR A 335 -17.75 -29.85 -13.33
CA THR A 335 -18.04 -31.16 -12.73
C THR A 335 -16.86 -31.74 -11.96
N THR A 336 -15.63 -31.48 -12.39
CA THR A 336 -14.43 -32.12 -11.81
C THR A 336 -13.60 -31.21 -10.92
N HIS A 337 -13.83 -29.89 -10.91
CA HIS A 337 -13.09 -28.93 -10.08
C HIS A 337 -11.56 -28.90 -10.32
N PHE A 338 -11.13 -29.30 -11.54
CA PHE A 338 -9.74 -29.23 -12.00
C PHE A 338 -9.62 -28.34 -13.26
N VAL A 339 -8.40 -27.83 -13.48
CA VAL A 339 -8.00 -27.14 -14.71
C VAL A 339 -7.04 -28.03 -15.49
N SER A 340 -7.36 -28.35 -16.74
CA SER A 340 -6.45 -29.05 -17.67
C SER A 340 -5.89 -28.09 -18.71
N VAL A 341 -4.58 -28.20 -18.97
CA VAL A 341 -3.85 -27.36 -19.93
C VAL A 341 -3.90 -28.04 -21.30
N VAL A 342 -4.37 -27.32 -22.32
CA VAL A 342 -4.46 -27.82 -23.71
C VAL A 342 -3.54 -26.99 -24.60
N LYS A 343 -2.57 -27.66 -25.23
CA LYS A 343 -1.64 -27.07 -26.19
C LYS A 343 -2.33 -26.95 -27.56
N ARG A 344 -2.62 -25.73 -28.03
CA ARG A 344 -3.19 -25.51 -29.39
C ARG A 344 -2.10 -25.07 -30.36
N LYS A 345 -1.92 -25.83 -31.46
CA LYS A 345 -1.14 -25.39 -32.63
C LYS A 345 -1.86 -24.26 -33.37
N SER A 346 -1.05 -23.33 -33.86
CA SER A 346 -1.35 -22.08 -34.57
C SER A 346 -2.49 -22.10 -35.59
N LEU A 347 -3.41 -21.13 -35.50
CA LEU A 347 -4.21 -20.59 -36.62
C LEU A 347 -4.42 -19.07 -36.42
N PRO A 348 -4.59 -18.29 -37.51
CA PRO A 348 -4.41 -16.84 -37.52
C PRO A 348 -5.62 -16.07 -36.98
N CYS A 349 -5.38 -14.99 -36.24
CA CYS A 349 -6.42 -14.08 -35.79
C CYS A 349 -6.88 -13.18 -36.95
N THR A 350 -8.03 -13.50 -37.53
CA THR A 350 -8.85 -12.57 -38.29
C THR A 350 -9.50 -11.55 -37.36
N TRP A 351 -9.50 -10.30 -37.82
CA TRP A 351 -10.09 -9.12 -37.18
C TRP A 351 -11.57 -9.28 -36.86
N LEU A 352 -11.98 -8.81 -35.67
CA LEU A 352 -13.31 -8.25 -35.45
C LEU A 352 -13.11 -6.74 -35.26
N LYS A 353 -13.35 -6.01 -36.36
CA LYS A 353 -13.76 -4.61 -36.35
C LYS A 353 -15.17 -4.56 -35.76
N ASP A 354 -15.38 -3.69 -34.79
CA ASP A 354 -16.42 -2.63 -34.81
C ASP A 354 -16.42 -1.92 -33.45
N LEU A 355 -15.62 -0.85 -33.35
CA LEU A 355 -15.84 0.22 -32.38
C LEU A 355 -16.67 1.28 -33.12
N GLU A 356 -17.98 1.07 -33.16
CA GLU A 356 -18.91 2.14 -33.49
C GLU A 356 -18.77 3.25 -32.43
N SER A 357 -18.83 4.47 -32.94
CA SER A 357 -18.74 5.73 -32.23
C SER A 357 -19.67 5.81 -31.01
N GLY A 358 -19.13 5.59 -29.81
CA GLY A 358 -19.79 5.89 -28.54
C GLY A 358 -19.15 7.09 -27.86
N LYS A 359 -19.82 8.24 -27.84
CA LYS A 359 -19.56 9.28 -26.83
C LYS A 359 -19.93 8.68 -25.47
N TYR A 360 -18.95 8.33 -24.66
CA TYR A 360 -19.21 7.97 -23.26
C TYR A 360 -19.18 9.22 -22.41
N ASP A 361 -20.19 9.32 -21.57
CA ASP A 361 -20.43 10.40 -20.63
C ASP A 361 -20.08 9.90 -19.24
N ILE A 362 -19.02 10.46 -18.68
CA ILE A 362 -18.48 10.16 -17.35
C ILE A 362 -19.32 10.92 -16.34
N TYR A 363 -19.46 10.48 -15.09
CA TYR A 363 -20.16 11.25 -14.05
C TYR A 363 -19.30 11.32 -12.78
N ASN A 364 -19.25 12.46 -12.07
CA ASN A 364 -18.62 12.51 -10.73
C ASN A 364 -19.53 11.89 -9.65
N SER A 365 -19.07 11.89 -8.40
CA SER A 365 -19.84 11.44 -7.23
C SER A 365 -21.16 12.20 -7.01
N ASP A 366 -21.29 13.39 -7.61
CA ASP A 366 -22.47 14.26 -7.59
C ASP A 366 -23.32 14.14 -8.88
N ASN A 367 -23.02 13.14 -9.71
CA ASN A 367 -23.71 12.83 -10.95
C ASN A 367 -23.60 13.93 -12.04
N GLU A 368 -22.47 14.65 -12.12
CA GLU A 368 -22.14 15.63 -13.17
C GLU A 368 -21.33 15.05 -14.33
N ARG A 369 -21.76 15.34 -15.57
CA ARG A 369 -21.29 14.72 -16.82
C ARG A 369 -19.89 15.21 -17.29
N PHE A 370 -18.89 14.34 -17.35
CA PHE A 370 -17.54 14.57 -17.89
C PHE A 370 -17.30 13.85 -19.25
N SER A 371 -16.44 14.42 -20.09
CA SER A 371 -16.02 13.86 -21.39
C SER A 371 -14.59 13.36 -21.30
N ARG A 372 -14.13 12.50 -22.23
CA ARG A 372 -12.72 12.10 -22.45
C ARG A 372 -11.71 13.27 -22.42
N ASN A 373 -12.17 14.48 -22.70
CA ASN A 373 -11.41 15.73 -22.54
C ASN A 373 -11.02 16.06 -21.08
N ALA A 374 -11.68 15.50 -20.06
CA ALA A 374 -11.50 15.87 -18.65
C ALA A 374 -10.06 15.65 -18.15
N PHE A 375 -9.39 14.59 -18.60
CA PHE A 375 -7.99 14.32 -18.26
C PHE A 375 -7.01 15.36 -18.82
N ASN A 376 -7.34 16.07 -19.91
CA ASN A 376 -6.49 17.17 -20.41
C ASN A 376 -6.46 18.39 -19.47
N TYR A 377 -7.45 18.47 -18.57
CA TYR A 377 -7.62 19.54 -17.60
C TYR A 377 -7.46 19.04 -16.14
N ALA A 378 -7.19 17.76 -15.93
CA ALA A 378 -7.01 17.18 -14.61
C ALA A 378 -5.52 17.25 -14.20
N GLU A 379 -5.07 18.39 -13.66
CA GLU A 379 -3.73 18.52 -13.08
C GLU A 379 -3.56 17.64 -11.83
N PHE A 380 -2.34 17.15 -11.53
CA PHE A 380 -2.13 16.27 -10.38
C PHE A 380 -2.44 16.93 -9.02
N GLY A 381 -2.36 18.26 -8.92
CA GLY A 381 -2.65 19.02 -7.69
C GLY A 381 -4.13 19.17 -7.36
N LYS A 382 -5.05 18.72 -8.24
CA LYS A 382 -6.50 18.80 -8.03
C LYS A 382 -7.08 17.42 -7.72
N ASN A 383 -8.03 17.38 -6.80
CA ASN A 383 -8.77 16.16 -6.54
C ASN A 383 -9.64 15.80 -7.76
N PHE A 384 -9.37 14.64 -8.34
CA PHE A 384 -10.05 14.12 -9.52
C PHE A 384 -10.00 12.60 -9.40
N GLU A 385 -10.89 12.06 -8.57
CA GLU A 385 -11.01 10.63 -8.30
C GLU A 385 -12.01 10.02 -9.27
N ILE A 386 -11.64 8.89 -9.89
CA ILE A 386 -12.57 8.06 -10.62
C ILE A 386 -12.79 6.82 -9.77
N ASP A 387 -14.04 6.65 -9.32
CA ASP A 387 -14.45 5.62 -8.38
C ASP A 387 -14.07 4.21 -8.91
N ILE A 388 -13.32 3.47 -8.10
CA ILE A 388 -12.90 2.10 -8.41
C ILE A 388 -14.09 1.21 -8.10
N ARG A 389 -14.99 1.02 -9.08
CA ARG A 389 -16.01 -0.04 -8.98
C ARG A 389 -15.28 -1.37 -8.91
N GLU A 390 -15.61 -2.20 -7.92
CA GLU A 390 -14.96 -3.48 -7.63
C GLU A 390 -14.80 -4.34 -8.91
N GLY A 391 -13.56 -4.58 -9.32
CA GLY A 391 -13.20 -5.47 -10.43
C GLY A 391 -12.57 -4.77 -11.64
N GLU A 392 -11.27 -5.03 -11.85
CA GLU A 392 -10.40 -4.58 -12.96
C GLU A 392 -10.06 -3.07 -13.04
N VAL A 393 -8.78 -2.76 -13.27
CA VAL A 393 -8.31 -1.40 -13.58
C VAL A 393 -8.80 -1.05 -14.98
N ASN A 394 -9.71 -0.07 -15.10
CA ASN A 394 -10.04 0.50 -16.39
C ASN A 394 -8.85 1.33 -16.89
N TRP A 395 -8.01 0.73 -17.73
CA TRP A 395 -6.82 1.38 -18.30
C TRP A 395 -7.12 2.61 -19.17
N SER A 396 -8.38 2.79 -19.56
CA SER A 396 -8.82 3.99 -20.28
C SER A 396 -9.17 5.14 -19.32
N GLU A 397 -9.55 4.83 -18.07
CA GLU A 397 -10.12 5.78 -17.10
C GLU A 397 -9.77 5.34 -15.66
N PHE A 398 -8.54 5.64 -15.22
CA PHE A 398 -8.08 5.34 -13.87
C PHE A 398 -7.31 6.53 -13.29
N ARG A 399 -7.67 6.93 -12.06
CA ARG A 399 -6.92 7.93 -11.31
C ARG A 399 -7.17 7.82 -9.81
N LEU A 400 -6.08 7.78 -9.05
CA LEU A 400 -6.09 7.89 -7.60
C LEU A 400 -6.52 9.29 -7.15
N SER A 401 -7.13 9.39 -5.97
CA SER A 401 -7.45 10.68 -5.35
C SER A 401 -6.18 11.49 -5.05
N LEU A 402 -6.32 12.81 -4.88
CA LEU A 402 -5.18 13.68 -4.57
C LEU A 402 -4.46 13.22 -3.30
N SER A 403 -5.22 12.84 -2.26
CA SER A 403 -4.65 12.38 -0.99
C SER A 403 -3.90 11.06 -1.13
N GLN A 404 -4.42 10.12 -1.93
CA GLN A 404 -3.72 8.86 -2.25
C GLN A 404 -2.42 9.13 -3.00
N MET A 405 -2.44 10.00 -4.02
CA MET A 405 -1.23 10.37 -4.77
C MET A 405 -0.19 11.06 -3.87
N GLN A 406 -0.61 12.01 -3.03
CA GLN A 406 0.29 12.70 -2.08
C GLN A 406 0.92 11.70 -1.09
N SER A 407 0.12 10.76 -0.57
CA SER A 407 0.59 9.70 0.32
C SER A 407 1.65 8.83 -0.37
N LEU A 408 1.39 8.36 -1.59
CA LEU A 408 2.35 7.55 -2.35
C LEU A 408 3.62 8.31 -2.71
N ALA A 409 3.52 9.60 -3.03
CA ALA A 409 4.66 10.43 -3.36
C ALA A 409 5.64 10.59 -2.18
N ILE A 410 5.15 10.64 -0.93
CA ILE A 410 5.99 10.73 0.28
C ILE A 410 6.91 9.50 0.40
N TYR A 411 6.44 8.32 0.01
CA TYR A 411 7.18 7.06 0.11
C TYR A 411 7.91 6.67 -1.18
N SER A 412 7.86 7.51 -2.20
CA SER A 412 8.46 7.24 -3.51
C SER A 412 9.68 8.12 -3.73
N THR A 413 10.71 7.55 -4.35
CA THR A 413 11.91 8.33 -4.71
C THR A 413 11.86 8.79 -6.16
N HIS A 414 11.02 8.17 -6.99
CA HIS A 414 10.94 8.40 -8.43
C HIS A 414 9.50 8.49 -8.92
N LEU A 415 9.34 9.20 -10.02
CA LEU A 415 8.15 9.18 -10.85
C LEU A 415 8.54 8.72 -12.26
N ARG A 416 7.65 8.00 -12.95
CA ARG A 416 7.83 7.69 -14.37
C ARG A 416 6.53 7.84 -15.16
N ALA A 417 6.66 8.14 -16.45
CA ALA A 417 5.59 8.13 -17.43
C ALA A 417 5.88 7.08 -18.51
N THR A 418 4.86 6.30 -18.87
CA THR A 418 4.94 5.25 -19.90
C THR A 418 3.77 5.36 -20.88
N CYS A 419 3.99 4.87 -22.09
CA CYS A 419 2.95 4.76 -23.12
C CYS A 419 2.55 3.30 -23.35
N ASN A 420 1.24 3.05 -23.51
CA ASN A 420 0.67 1.76 -23.89
C ASN A 420 1.14 0.58 -23.01
N PHE A 421 1.39 0.81 -21.72
CA PHE A 421 1.85 -0.24 -20.80
C PHE A 421 0.96 -1.50 -20.79
N PRO A 422 -0.39 -1.41 -20.85
CA PRO A 422 -1.25 -2.60 -20.78
C PRO A 422 -1.08 -3.56 -21.95
N THR A 423 -0.74 -3.03 -23.13
CA THR A 423 -0.57 -3.83 -24.35
C THR A 423 0.89 -4.19 -24.61
N ASP A 424 1.80 -3.26 -24.32
CA ASP A 424 3.20 -3.34 -24.77
C ASP A 424 4.19 -3.62 -23.63
N GLY A 425 3.73 -3.56 -22.38
CA GLY A 425 4.58 -3.62 -21.19
C GLY A 425 5.49 -2.40 -21.03
N LEU A 426 6.58 -2.56 -20.28
CA LEU A 426 7.58 -1.50 -20.12
C LEU A 426 8.42 -1.37 -21.37
N GLN A 427 8.40 -0.18 -21.96
CA GLN A 427 9.21 0.19 -23.12
C GLN A 427 9.95 1.50 -22.80
N TYR A 428 11.20 1.60 -23.25
CA TYR A 428 12.06 2.77 -23.02
C TYR A 428 11.99 3.83 -24.14
N THR A 429 11.28 3.52 -25.23
CA THR A 429 10.87 4.50 -26.24
C THR A 429 9.55 5.15 -25.80
N ASP A 430 9.51 6.48 -25.82
CA ASP A 430 8.41 7.26 -25.24
C ASP A 430 8.24 6.95 -23.75
N TYR A 431 9.29 7.31 -23.00
CA TYR A 431 9.41 7.06 -21.58
C TYR A 431 10.03 8.28 -20.89
N ALA A 432 9.57 8.61 -19.69
CA ALA A 432 10.22 9.63 -18.85
C ALA A 432 10.34 9.13 -17.42
N ARG A 433 11.48 9.39 -16.77
CA ARG A 433 11.72 9.13 -15.35
C ARG A 433 12.45 10.30 -14.71
N ALA A 434 11.98 10.71 -13.54
CA ALA A 434 12.61 11.75 -12.73
C ALA A 434 12.63 11.33 -11.26
N LYS A 435 13.57 11.89 -10.50
CA LYS A 435 13.53 11.85 -9.04
C LYS A 435 12.41 12.75 -8.55
N LEU A 436 11.72 12.34 -7.48
CA LEU A 436 10.71 13.18 -6.83
C LEU A 436 11.35 14.31 -6.02
N ALA A 437 12.54 14.07 -5.47
CA ALA A 437 13.34 15.12 -4.82
C ALA A 437 13.63 16.24 -5.82
N GLY A 438 13.09 17.44 -5.57
CA GLY A 438 13.20 18.60 -6.47
C GLY A 438 12.16 18.65 -7.59
N HIS A 439 11.26 17.67 -7.70
CA HIS A 439 10.20 17.63 -8.69
C HIS A 439 8.83 17.59 -8.00
N ASN A 440 8.33 18.76 -7.56
CA ASN A 440 7.01 18.85 -6.93
C ASN A 440 5.91 18.58 -7.99
N ILE A 441 5.50 17.33 -8.10
CA ILE A 441 4.52 16.87 -9.09
C ILE A 441 3.12 17.50 -8.89
N PHE A 442 2.82 18.05 -7.72
CA PHE A 442 1.50 18.60 -7.38
C PHE A 442 1.39 20.12 -7.58
N GLY A 443 2.52 20.83 -7.76
CA GLY A 443 2.49 22.28 -7.95
C GLY A 443 2.24 22.73 -9.39
N THR A 444 2.30 24.04 -9.59
CA THR A 444 2.16 24.72 -10.89
C THR A 444 3.54 25.10 -11.44
N TRP A 445 3.83 24.71 -12.68
CA TRP A 445 5.13 24.91 -13.32
C TRP A 445 4.96 25.21 -14.80
N ASP A 446 5.82 26.08 -15.30
CA ASP A 446 6.05 26.26 -16.73
C ASP A 446 7.55 26.48 -16.99
N THR A 447 8.36 25.50 -16.57
CA THR A 447 9.82 25.65 -16.47
C THR A 447 10.55 24.36 -16.85
N CYS A 448 11.87 24.48 -17.08
CA CYS A 448 12.75 23.33 -17.28
C CYS A 448 12.85 22.50 -15.99
N GLN A 449 12.60 21.21 -16.09
CA GLN A 449 12.64 20.28 -14.96
C GLN A 449 13.64 19.16 -15.24
N MET A 450 14.35 18.72 -14.21
CA MET A 450 15.35 17.67 -14.31
C MET A 450 14.71 16.28 -14.46
N TYR A 451 15.19 15.49 -15.42
CA TYR A 451 14.84 14.09 -15.63
C TYR A 451 16.10 13.23 -15.59
N GLU A 452 16.02 12.07 -14.95
CA GLU A 452 17.10 11.08 -15.01
C GLU A 452 17.23 10.50 -16.41
N TYR A 453 16.08 10.24 -17.04
CA TYR A 453 16.01 9.75 -18.40
C TYR A 453 14.68 10.17 -19.02
N VAL A 454 14.73 10.74 -20.21
CA VAL A 454 13.56 11.04 -21.04
C VAL A 454 13.86 10.62 -22.46
N ASN A 455 12.90 9.97 -23.10
CA ASN A 455 12.94 9.58 -24.50
C ASN A 455 11.59 9.91 -25.10
N ILE A 456 11.58 10.74 -26.14
CA ILE A 456 10.38 11.12 -26.88
C ILE A 456 10.68 10.90 -28.36
N ARG A 457 9.96 9.95 -28.96
CA ARG A 457 10.08 9.58 -30.38
C ARG A 457 11.50 9.14 -30.77
N GLY A 458 12.23 8.54 -29.84
CA GLY A 458 13.64 8.15 -30.04
C GLY A 458 14.65 9.24 -29.67
N ASN A 459 14.24 10.50 -29.49
CA ASN A 459 15.11 11.56 -28.98
C ASN A 459 15.27 11.39 -27.47
N SER A 460 16.40 10.82 -27.06
CA SER A 460 16.68 10.51 -25.67
C SER A 460 17.68 11.46 -25.04
N CYS A 461 17.54 11.66 -23.73
CA CYS A 461 18.37 12.54 -22.96
C CYS A 461 18.41 12.03 -21.52
N SER A 462 19.62 11.91 -20.96
CA SER A 462 19.86 11.41 -19.60
C SER A 462 20.38 12.54 -18.71
N ASN A 463 19.95 12.58 -17.45
CA ASN A 463 20.32 13.60 -16.46
C ASN A 463 20.25 15.03 -17.01
N CYS A 464 19.11 15.35 -17.61
CA CYS A 464 18.95 16.60 -18.34
C CYS A 464 17.59 17.22 -18.11
N THR A 465 17.45 18.48 -18.52
CA THR A 465 16.22 19.22 -18.34
C THR A 465 15.29 19.14 -19.54
N ALA A 466 13.98 19.02 -19.28
CA ALA A 466 12.92 19.11 -20.28
C ALA A 466 11.86 20.14 -19.86
N LEU A 467 11.26 20.84 -20.84
CA LEU A 467 10.26 21.87 -20.56
C LEU A 467 8.94 21.22 -20.14
N LYS A 468 8.63 21.33 -18.85
CA LYS A 468 7.42 20.77 -18.25
C LYS A 468 6.38 21.88 -18.07
N LYS A 469 5.10 21.53 -18.30
CA LYS A 469 3.97 22.39 -17.95
C LYS A 469 2.90 21.64 -17.17
N GLN A 470 2.47 22.22 -16.06
CA GLN A 470 1.28 21.86 -15.30
C GLN A 470 0.77 23.12 -14.62
N GLN A 471 -0.52 23.39 -14.67
CA GLN A 471 -1.15 24.55 -14.04
C GLN A 471 -2.64 24.25 -13.85
N GLU A 472 -3.36 25.16 -13.19
CA GLU A 472 -4.79 25.00 -12.99
C GLU A 472 -5.50 24.69 -14.32
N ASN A 473 -6.27 23.61 -14.33
CA ASN A 473 -6.95 23.07 -15.51
C ASN A 473 -6.02 22.68 -16.68
N VAL A 474 -4.77 22.31 -16.41
CA VAL A 474 -3.82 21.82 -17.42
C VAL A 474 -3.06 20.63 -16.87
N SER A 475 -3.35 19.47 -17.43
CA SER A 475 -2.67 18.22 -17.08
C SER A 475 -1.16 18.28 -17.32
N TRP A 476 -0.44 17.48 -16.55
CA TRP A 476 1.00 17.29 -16.65
C TRP A 476 1.40 16.88 -18.08
N HIS A 477 2.33 17.62 -18.68
CA HIS A 477 2.89 17.26 -19.97
C HIS A 477 4.29 17.87 -20.19
N ILE A 478 5.03 17.27 -21.12
CA ILE A 478 6.31 17.79 -21.60
C ILE A 478 6.09 18.48 -22.96
N ARG A 479 6.62 19.72 -23.09
CA ARG A 479 6.64 20.49 -24.35
C ARG A 479 7.99 20.26 -25.04
N SER A 480 8.18 19.05 -25.56
CA SER A 480 9.46 18.56 -26.08
C SER A 480 10.00 19.42 -27.23
N TYR A 481 9.16 19.77 -28.21
CA TYR A 481 9.53 20.63 -29.34
C TYR A 481 10.08 22.00 -28.92
N ARG A 482 9.52 22.60 -27.85
CA ARG A 482 9.92 23.91 -27.34
C ARG A 482 11.02 23.85 -26.28
N SER A 483 11.50 22.67 -25.90
CA SER A 483 12.43 22.51 -24.78
C SER A 483 13.72 23.31 -24.98
N THR A 484 14.39 23.16 -26.11
CA THR A 484 15.61 23.93 -26.44
C THR A 484 15.35 25.44 -26.60
N GLN A 485 14.16 25.84 -27.06
CA GLN A 485 13.80 27.26 -27.18
C GLN A 485 13.70 27.97 -25.83
N PHE A 486 13.29 27.24 -24.78
CA PHE A 486 13.18 27.76 -23.42
C PHE A 486 14.44 27.48 -22.57
N GLY A 487 15.54 27.09 -23.20
CA GLY A 487 16.82 26.85 -22.52
C GLY A 487 16.94 25.50 -21.81
N CYS A 488 16.03 24.55 -22.06
CA CYS A 488 16.17 23.18 -21.57
C CYS A 488 17.06 22.34 -22.49
N GLN A 489 17.62 21.25 -21.97
CA GLN A 489 18.62 20.43 -22.67
C GLN A 489 18.02 19.38 -23.62
N LEU A 490 16.81 18.90 -23.35
CA LEU A 490 16.13 17.94 -24.23
C LEU A 490 15.86 18.57 -25.61
N ASP A 491 16.40 17.98 -26.67
CA ASP A 491 16.02 18.34 -28.04
C ASP A 491 14.92 17.44 -28.59
N GLY A 492 13.67 17.91 -28.47
CA GLY A 492 12.51 17.26 -29.05
C GLY A 492 12.16 17.77 -30.45
N LYS A 493 12.94 18.65 -31.09
CA LYS A 493 12.58 19.19 -32.41
C LYS A 493 12.64 18.15 -33.53
N PRO A 494 13.65 17.24 -33.61
CA PRO A 494 13.72 16.26 -34.69
C PRO A 494 12.47 15.36 -34.71
N GLY A 495 11.73 15.37 -35.83
CA GLY A 495 10.47 14.63 -36.01
C GLY A 495 9.28 15.15 -35.17
N GLY A 496 9.43 16.29 -34.49
CA GLY A 496 8.43 16.84 -33.58
C GLY A 496 7.41 17.73 -34.29
N VAL A 497 6.17 17.71 -33.81
CA VAL A 497 5.12 18.63 -34.26
C VAL A 497 5.20 19.91 -33.40
N PRO A 498 5.14 21.12 -34.00
CA PRO A 498 5.04 22.36 -33.24
C PRO A 498 3.87 22.30 -32.25
N ASP A 499 4.15 22.60 -30.98
CA ASP A 499 3.18 22.53 -29.87
C ASP A 499 2.67 21.14 -29.47
N GLU A 500 3.35 20.08 -29.90
CA GLU A 500 3.10 18.75 -29.35
C GLU A 500 3.31 18.73 -27.83
N LYS A 501 2.49 17.91 -27.17
CA LYS A 501 2.45 17.78 -25.73
C LYS A 501 2.52 16.29 -25.42
N ASN A 502 3.59 15.88 -24.77
CA ASN A 502 3.87 14.48 -24.50
C ASN A 502 3.40 14.09 -23.10
N PHE A 503 2.97 12.83 -22.95
CA PHE A 503 2.64 12.19 -21.68
C PHE A 503 1.49 12.80 -20.84
N GLY A 504 0.41 13.32 -21.42
CA GLY A 504 -0.80 13.53 -20.59
C GLY A 504 -1.80 14.56 -21.09
N LYS A 505 -1.34 15.59 -21.80
CA LYS A 505 -2.23 16.54 -22.48
C LYS A 505 -2.11 16.37 -23.98
N PHE A 506 -3.17 16.00 -24.67
CA PHE A 506 -3.16 15.85 -26.13
C PHE A 506 -4.16 16.81 -26.76
N HIS A 507 -3.72 17.56 -27.77
CA HIS A 507 -4.56 18.50 -28.51
C HIS A 507 -4.71 18.01 -29.94
N LYS A 508 -5.95 17.90 -30.44
CA LYS A 508 -6.25 17.28 -31.75
C LYS A 508 -5.44 17.83 -32.93
N LEU A 509 -5.08 19.11 -32.90
CA LEU A 509 -4.29 19.77 -33.95
C LEU A 509 -2.78 19.52 -33.87
N TYR A 510 -2.28 19.02 -32.74
CA TYR A 510 -0.85 18.90 -32.42
C TYR A 510 -0.48 17.49 -31.92
N ILE A 511 -1.23 16.48 -32.39
CA ILE A 511 -0.93 15.07 -32.10
C ILE A 511 0.20 14.61 -33.03
N ASN A 512 1.17 13.92 -32.46
CA ASN A 512 2.22 13.27 -33.21
C ASN A 512 2.02 11.74 -33.19
N PRO A 513 1.76 11.09 -34.33
CA PRO A 513 1.54 9.65 -34.39
C PRO A 513 2.82 8.85 -34.07
N ASP A 514 4.01 9.45 -34.21
CA ASP A 514 5.28 8.79 -33.91
C ASP A 514 5.54 8.68 -32.40
N HIS A 515 4.76 9.40 -31.57
CA HIS A 515 4.82 9.27 -30.12
C HIS A 515 3.80 8.23 -29.66
N ARG A 516 4.26 7.14 -29.02
CA ARG A 516 3.41 5.98 -28.65
C ARG A 516 2.17 6.34 -27.83
N CYS A 517 2.27 7.33 -26.93
CA CYS A 517 1.13 7.79 -26.12
C CYS A 517 0.03 8.47 -26.95
N SER A 518 0.31 8.85 -28.20
CA SER A 518 -0.63 9.50 -29.12
C SER A 518 -0.64 8.86 -30.52
N SER A 519 -0.12 7.64 -30.65
CA SER A 519 -0.01 6.91 -31.92
C SER A 519 -1.36 6.47 -32.51
N SER A 520 -2.37 6.33 -31.66
CA SER A 520 -3.74 5.97 -32.05
C SER A 520 -4.76 6.47 -31.03
N PRO A 521 -6.06 6.51 -31.38
CA PRO A 521 -7.13 6.81 -30.43
C PRO A 521 -7.25 5.82 -29.27
N ALA A 522 -6.64 4.63 -29.37
CA ALA A 522 -6.58 3.62 -28.30
C ALA A 522 -5.32 3.75 -27.43
N SER A 523 -4.42 4.69 -27.75
CA SER A 523 -3.19 4.88 -27.00
C SER A 523 -3.48 5.38 -25.58
N THR A 524 -2.66 4.93 -24.64
CA THR A 524 -2.81 5.23 -23.22
C THR A 524 -1.50 5.77 -22.65
N THR A 525 -1.60 6.68 -21.68
CA THR A 525 -0.46 7.20 -20.90
C THR A 525 -0.64 6.79 -19.44
N GLN A 526 0.40 6.23 -18.83
CA GLN A 526 0.40 5.88 -17.41
C GLN A 526 1.47 6.66 -16.67
N HIS A 527 1.12 7.11 -15.47
CA HIS A 527 2.03 7.76 -14.53
C HIS A 527 2.17 6.89 -13.29
N TRP A 528 3.41 6.74 -12.83
CA TRP A 528 3.74 5.82 -11.75
C TRP A 528 4.59 6.51 -10.70
N PHE A 529 4.29 6.21 -9.45
CA PHE A 529 5.19 6.43 -8.32
C PHE A 529 6.00 5.15 -8.08
N GLY A 530 7.27 5.29 -7.71
CA GLY A 530 8.12 4.14 -7.42
C GLY A 530 9.40 4.51 -6.68
N ALA A 531 10.14 3.50 -6.26
CA ALA A 531 11.45 3.65 -5.65
C ALA A 531 12.52 2.91 -6.47
N LYS A 532 13.75 3.46 -6.46
CA LYS A 532 14.92 2.74 -6.96
C LYS A 532 15.40 1.82 -5.84
N CYS A 533 15.47 0.52 -6.10
CA CYS A 533 16.09 -0.45 -5.21
C CYS A 533 17.59 -0.49 -5.54
N ASP A 534 18.43 -0.46 -4.51
CA ASP A 534 19.85 -0.81 -4.67
C ASP A 534 19.90 -2.33 -4.84
N VAL A 535 20.43 -2.78 -5.98
CA VAL A 535 20.57 -4.20 -6.36
C VAL A 535 21.91 -4.71 -5.87
#